data_AF-A0A0M9WDD3-F1
#
_entry.id   AF-A0A0M9WDD3-F1
#
_cell.length_a   1.000
_cell.length_b   1.000
_cell.length_c   1.000
_cell.angle_alpha   90.00
_cell.angle_beta   90.00
_cell.angle_gamma   90.00
#
_symmetry.space_group_name_H-M   'P 1'
#
loop_
_entity.id
_entity.type
_entity.pdbx_description
1 polymer ?
#
loop_
_entity_poly.entity_id
_entity_poly.type
_entity_poly.pdbx_seq_one_letter_code
_entity_poly.pdbx_strand_id
1 'polypeptide(L)'
;MFYICHLRDEFEPIRFHLIIQCWVGNPKPWGTIVISNQGKRTPPPKSRRLCGVLVKITAIYNCSTKPLLNSVPLHNLVSKIPIMAAPALPVSLAPALNDRDAIADALYRGVIALDTADEVLFKSALTEDAVLVLNGTVMEGYDAIYSGCYVNIAKLDTNHFLTNMRINITEESKAQVSCSALSQHYRGGEGMKPGSDFLLAGGLYAVELVKDAGDGLWKIKHWTLKTTWGQGDWAVFGK
;
A
#
# COMPACT_ATOMS: atom_id res chain seq x y z
N MET A 1 3.70 -18.14 25.03
CA MET A 1 2.36 -18.27 24.40
C MET A 1 2.53 -17.69 23.01
N PHE A 2 2.61 -18.53 21.99
CA PHE A 2 2.78 -18.08 20.60
C PHE A 2 1.54 -18.52 19.83
N TYR A 3 0.84 -17.55 19.25
CA TYR A 3 -0.30 -17.78 18.37
C TYR A 3 0.21 -18.38 17.06
N ILE A 4 -0.30 -19.56 16.70
CA ILE A 4 -0.17 -20.10 15.35
C ILE A 4 -1.37 -19.59 14.57
N CYS A 5 -1.13 -18.68 13.61
CA CYS A 5 -2.15 -18.30 12.63
C CYS A 5 -2.54 -19.55 11.83
N HIS A 6 -3.81 -19.95 11.93
CA HIS A 6 -4.43 -20.86 10.96
C HIS A 6 -4.63 -20.10 9.66
N LEU A 7 -3.81 -20.38 8.66
CA LEU A 7 -4.14 -20.10 7.27
C LEU A 7 -5.10 -21.21 6.81
N ARG A 8 -6.37 -20.85 6.60
CA ARG A 8 -7.33 -21.69 5.91
C ARG A 8 -7.12 -21.54 4.40
N ASP A 9 -6.94 -22.69 3.77
CA ASP A 9 -7.45 -23.12 2.47
C ASP A 9 -7.27 -22.17 1.27
N GLU A 10 -6.30 -22.52 0.41
CA GLU A 10 -6.48 -22.83 -1.02
C GLU A 10 -5.15 -22.65 -1.78
N PHE A 11 -4.19 -23.56 -1.62
CA PHE A 11 -3.13 -23.78 -2.61
C PHE A 11 -2.63 -25.24 -2.55
N GLU A 12 -2.36 -25.82 -3.72
CA GLU A 12 -1.77 -27.14 -4.00
C GLU A 12 -0.65 -27.56 -3.01
N PRO A 13 -0.45 -28.88 -2.75
CA PRO A 13 0.42 -29.34 -1.69
C PRO A 13 1.91 -29.12 -2.03
N ILE A 14 2.47 -28.00 -1.57
CA ILE A 14 3.91 -27.79 -1.59
C ILE A 14 4.55 -28.72 -0.53
N ARG A 15 5.45 -29.60 -0.98
CA ARG A 15 6.27 -30.42 -0.08
C ARG A 15 7.36 -29.56 0.55
N PHE A 16 7.26 -29.30 1.85
CA PHE A 16 8.33 -28.65 2.60
C PHE A 16 9.12 -29.68 3.43
N HIS A 17 10.44 -29.52 3.47
CA HIS A 17 11.30 -30.20 4.45
C HIS A 17 11.66 -29.18 5.53
N LEU A 18 11.20 -29.43 6.76
CA LEU A 18 11.59 -28.64 7.92
C LEU A 18 12.76 -29.34 8.61
N ILE A 19 13.95 -28.75 8.54
CA ILE A 19 15.12 -29.22 9.29
C ILE A 19 15.23 -28.40 10.56
N ILE A 20 15.09 -29.05 11.70
CA ILE A 20 15.27 -28.42 13.01
C ILE A 20 16.58 -28.94 13.59
N GLN A 21 17.55 -28.04 13.79
CA GLN A 21 18.75 -28.33 14.56
C GLN A 21 18.52 -27.86 16.00
N CYS A 22 18.53 -28.80 16.94
CA CYS A 22 18.42 -28.50 18.36
C CYS A 22 19.80 -28.60 19.02
N TRP A 23 20.19 -27.57 19.76
CA TRP A 23 21.29 -27.66 20.71
C TRP A 23 20.78 -28.32 21.98
N VAL A 24 21.28 -29.52 22.29
CA VAL A 24 21.10 -30.15 23.59
C VAL A 24 22.47 -30.08 24.26
N GLY A 25 22.55 -29.43 25.42
CA GLY A 25 23.82 -29.15 26.10
C GLY A 25 24.76 -30.36 26.22
N ASN A 26 26.05 -30.03 26.24
CA ASN A 26 27.23 -30.92 26.23
C ASN A 26 27.11 -32.17 27.14
N PRO A 27 27.68 -33.34 26.79
CA PRO A 27 28.61 -33.60 25.69
C PRO A 27 28.11 -34.67 24.70
N LYS A 28 27.61 -34.24 23.52
CA LYS A 28 27.48 -35.02 22.28
C LYS A 28 27.13 -34.08 21.12
N PRO A 29 27.53 -34.37 19.86
CA PRO A 29 27.36 -33.45 18.75
C PRO A 29 25.91 -33.40 18.24
N TRP A 30 25.61 -32.31 17.54
CA TRP A 30 24.33 -31.93 16.93
C TRP A 30 23.57 -33.10 16.29
N GLY A 31 22.35 -33.35 16.75
CA GLY A 31 21.41 -34.28 16.11
C GLY A 31 20.54 -33.55 15.09
N THR A 32 20.38 -34.15 13.91
CA THR A 32 19.45 -33.67 12.88
C THR A 32 18.12 -34.38 13.04
N ILE A 33 17.03 -33.63 13.28
CA ILE A 33 15.67 -34.17 13.22
C ILE A 33 15.05 -33.74 11.89
N VAL A 34 14.71 -34.72 11.06
CA VAL A 34 13.97 -34.50 9.81
C VAL A 34 12.51 -34.79 10.08
N ILE A 35 11.66 -33.76 10.04
CA ILE A 35 10.21 -33.96 10.09
C ILE A 35 9.71 -33.93 8.64
N SER A 36 9.36 -35.11 8.11
CA SER A 36 8.64 -35.23 6.85
C SER A 36 7.16 -35.37 7.15
N ASN A 37 6.33 -34.50 6.56
CA ASN A 37 4.89 -34.67 6.60
C ASN A 37 4.52 -35.72 5.55
N GLN A 38 4.43 -36.99 5.94
CA GLN A 38 3.67 -37.97 5.16
C GLN A 38 2.21 -37.80 5.56
N GLY A 39 1.40 -37.22 4.67
CA GLY A 39 0.05 -36.75 4.92
C GLY A 39 -0.94 -37.80 5.47
N LYS A 40 -0.80 -38.18 6.73
CA LYS A 40 -1.78 -38.93 7.51
C LYS A 40 -1.93 -38.27 8.88
N ARG A 41 -3.16 -37.87 9.20
CA ARG A 41 -3.54 -37.26 10.48
C ARG A 41 -3.30 -38.28 11.61
N THR A 42 -2.47 -37.93 12.58
CA THR A 42 -2.39 -38.61 13.88
C THR A 42 -2.68 -37.59 15.01
N PRO A 43 -3.34 -38.01 16.11
CA PRO A 43 -3.76 -37.10 17.17
C PRO A 43 -2.57 -36.60 18.01
N PRO A 44 -2.68 -35.40 18.63
CA PRO A 44 -1.54 -34.76 19.28
C PRO A 44 -1.15 -35.44 20.61
N PRO A 45 0.14 -35.49 20.97
CA PRO A 45 0.57 -36.00 22.27
C PRO A 45 0.39 -34.97 23.40
N LYS A 46 0.20 -35.46 24.62
CA LYS A 46 -0.01 -34.67 25.84
C LYS A 46 1.25 -33.86 26.21
N SER A 47 1.03 -32.60 26.62
CA SER A 47 2.04 -31.57 26.89
C SER A 47 3.07 -31.96 27.96
N ARG A 48 4.35 -31.76 27.67
CA ARG A 48 5.40 -31.55 28.69
C ARG A 48 6.05 -30.18 28.48
N ARG A 49 6.33 -29.49 29.59
CA ARG A 49 6.96 -28.15 29.61
C ARG A 49 8.39 -28.23 29.10
N LEU A 50 8.76 -27.34 28.17
CA LEU A 50 10.15 -27.07 27.79
C LEU A 50 10.46 -25.59 28.03
N CYS A 51 11.57 -25.35 28.73
CA CYS A 51 12.17 -24.04 28.96
C CYS A 51 12.79 -23.50 27.65
N GLY A 52 12.96 -22.18 27.57
CA GLY A 52 13.18 -21.40 26.34
C GLY A 52 14.15 -21.99 25.32
N VAL A 53 13.71 -22.01 24.06
CA VAL A 53 14.48 -22.43 22.88
C VAL A 53 14.51 -21.27 21.88
N LEU A 54 15.70 -20.86 21.47
CA LEU A 54 15.90 -19.97 20.33
C LEU A 54 15.86 -20.83 19.05
N VAL A 55 14.87 -20.59 18.18
CA VAL A 55 14.69 -21.35 16.94
C VAL A 55 15.23 -20.53 15.76
N LYS A 56 16.19 -21.07 15.03
CA LYS A 56 16.62 -20.53 13.72
C LYS A 56 15.99 -21.39 12.63
N ILE A 57 15.07 -20.80 11.86
CA ILE A 57 14.40 -21.48 10.75
C ILE A 57 15.19 -21.20 9.48
N THR A 58 15.75 -22.22 8.86
CA THR A 58 16.33 -22.14 7.51
C THR A 58 15.50 -23.02 6.59
N ALA A 59 14.79 -22.42 5.64
CA ALA A 59 14.10 -23.16 4.59
C ALA A 59 15.15 -23.64 3.56
N ILE A 60 15.25 -24.96 3.36
CA ILE A 60 16.07 -25.54 2.29
C ILE A 60 15.12 -26.02 1.20
N TYR A 61 15.16 -25.36 0.05
CA TYR A 61 14.49 -25.83 -1.16
C TYR A 61 15.39 -26.86 -1.84
N ASN A 62 14.91 -28.10 -1.96
CA ASN A 62 15.64 -29.16 -2.62
C ASN A 62 15.27 -29.16 -4.11
N CYS A 63 16.10 -28.53 -4.95
CA CYS A 63 15.94 -28.59 -6.40
C CYS A 63 16.74 -29.79 -6.94
N SER A 64 16.04 -30.74 -7.56
CA SER A 64 16.63 -31.93 -8.17
C SER A 64 17.63 -31.53 -9.26
N THR A 65 18.88 -31.92 -9.11
CA THR A 65 19.95 -31.70 -10.08
C THR A 65 19.76 -32.58 -11.30
N LYS A 66 19.17 -32.03 -12.36
CA LYS A 66 19.45 -32.44 -13.74
C LYS A 66 20.39 -31.38 -14.36
N PRO A 67 21.46 -31.77 -15.07
CA PRO A 67 22.37 -30.80 -15.65
C PRO A 67 21.67 -30.10 -16.81
N LEU A 68 21.29 -28.83 -16.62
CA LEU A 68 20.88 -27.96 -17.71
C LEU A 68 22.14 -27.33 -18.30
N LEU A 69 22.37 -27.63 -19.58
CA LEU A 69 23.28 -26.90 -20.45
C LEU A 69 22.98 -25.40 -20.39
N ASN A 70 24.05 -24.60 -20.39
CA ASN A 70 24.10 -23.15 -20.55
C ASN A 70 23.64 -22.32 -19.33
N SER A 71 24.58 -22.07 -18.41
CA SER A 71 24.45 -21.03 -17.39
C SER A 71 24.52 -19.64 -18.04
N VAL A 72 23.36 -19.06 -18.33
CA VAL A 72 23.23 -17.61 -18.55
C VAL A 72 23.47 -16.93 -17.20
N PRO A 73 24.30 -15.87 -17.13
CA PRO A 73 24.66 -15.26 -15.85
C PRO A 73 23.45 -14.61 -15.17
N LEU A 74 23.34 -14.82 -13.85
CA LEU A 74 22.21 -14.48 -13.00
C LEU A 74 21.79 -12.99 -13.04
N HIS A 75 22.69 -12.09 -13.49
CA HIS A 75 22.40 -10.66 -13.63
C HIS A 75 21.38 -10.33 -14.73
N ASN A 76 21.09 -11.27 -15.64
CA ASN A 76 20.13 -11.07 -16.73
C ASN A 76 18.73 -11.65 -16.45
N LEU A 77 18.50 -12.31 -15.31
CA LEU A 77 17.20 -12.88 -14.96
C LEU A 77 16.37 -12.00 -14.00
N VAL A 78 17.00 -11.06 -13.30
CA VAL A 78 16.32 -10.13 -12.39
C VAL A 78 15.64 -8.98 -13.15
N SER A 79 16.05 -8.70 -14.39
CA SER A 79 15.58 -7.57 -15.21
C SER A 79 14.24 -7.79 -15.92
N LYS A 80 13.59 -8.95 -15.76
CA LYS A 80 12.36 -9.32 -16.47
C LYS A 80 11.20 -9.73 -15.58
N ILE A 81 11.28 -9.49 -14.27
CA ILE A 81 10.07 -9.52 -13.45
C ILE A 81 9.39 -8.18 -13.68
N PRO A 82 8.22 -8.11 -14.35
CA PRO A 82 7.45 -6.88 -14.35
C PRO A 82 7.24 -6.51 -12.89
N ILE A 83 7.65 -5.30 -12.50
CA ILE A 83 7.21 -4.72 -11.24
C ILE A 83 5.69 -4.81 -11.33
N MET A 84 5.08 -5.69 -10.52
CA MET A 84 3.63 -5.77 -10.47
C MET A 84 3.18 -4.43 -9.92
N ALA A 85 2.77 -3.53 -10.81
CA ALA A 85 1.96 -2.40 -10.44
C ALA A 85 0.79 -2.94 -9.62
N ALA A 86 0.50 -2.30 -8.50
CA ALA A 86 -0.68 -2.66 -7.73
C ALA A 86 -1.90 -2.65 -8.67
N PRO A 87 -2.80 -3.66 -8.59
CA PRO A 87 -3.94 -3.72 -9.48
C PRO A 87 -4.81 -2.47 -9.28
N ALA A 88 -5.08 -1.75 -10.37
CA ALA A 88 -5.99 -0.61 -10.36
C ALA A 88 -7.43 -1.12 -10.15
N LEU A 89 -8.10 -0.59 -9.13
CA LEU A 89 -9.52 -0.86 -8.88
C LEU A 89 -10.38 0.07 -9.74
N PRO A 90 -11.61 -0.35 -10.12
CA PRO A 90 -12.51 0.51 -10.86
C PRO A 90 -12.93 1.73 -10.03
N VAL A 91 -13.25 2.84 -10.71
CA VAL A 91 -13.80 4.06 -10.09
C VAL A 91 -15.04 3.77 -9.25
N SER A 92 -15.96 2.95 -9.78
CA SER A 92 -17.16 2.52 -9.07
C SER A 92 -16.91 1.13 -8.47
N LEU A 93 -16.88 1.05 -7.15
CA LEU A 93 -16.64 -0.19 -6.42
C LEU A 93 -17.91 -1.05 -6.30
N ALA A 94 -17.71 -2.36 -6.20
CA ALA A 94 -18.76 -3.34 -5.98
C ALA A 94 -18.46 -4.16 -4.70
N PRO A 95 -19.43 -4.34 -3.78
CA PRO A 95 -20.78 -3.76 -3.81
C PRO A 95 -20.77 -2.24 -3.63
N ALA A 96 -21.89 -1.60 -3.96
CA ALA A 96 -22.02 -0.15 -3.81
C ALA A 96 -21.76 0.28 -2.36
N LEU A 97 -20.96 1.35 -2.21
CA LEU A 97 -20.66 1.95 -0.92
C LEU A 97 -21.90 2.69 -0.37
N ASN A 98 -22.03 2.74 0.96
CA ASN A 98 -22.93 3.70 1.58
C ASN A 98 -22.38 5.13 1.40
N ASP A 99 -23.21 6.16 1.62
CA ASP A 99 -22.76 7.54 1.37
C ASP A 99 -21.54 7.95 2.20
N ARG A 100 -21.40 7.51 3.46
CA ARG A 100 -20.21 7.84 4.27
C ARG A 100 -18.93 7.27 3.66
N ASP A 101 -18.96 6.01 3.23
CA ASP A 101 -17.81 5.36 2.61
C ASP A 101 -17.56 5.92 1.21
N ALA A 102 -18.61 6.25 0.44
CA ALA A 102 -18.48 6.87 -0.88
C ALA A 102 -17.89 8.30 -0.81
N ILE A 103 -18.22 9.06 0.24
CA ILE A 103 -17.62 10.37 0.50
C ILE A 103 -16.13 10.21 0.83
N ALA A 104 -15.77 9.26 1.70
CA ALA A 104 -14.37 8.98 2.01
C ALA A 104 -13.61 8.52 0.74
N ASP A 105 -14.24 7.65 -0.05
CA ASP A 105 -13.71 7.14 -1.31
C ASP A 105 -13.45 8.26 -2.33
N ALA A 106 -14.26 9.32 -2.39
CA ALA A 106 -13.95 10.48 -3.24
C ALA A 106 -12.59 11.12 -2.90
N LEU A 107 -12.26 11.26 -1.61
CA LEU A 107 -10.95 11.76 -1.18
C LEU A 107 -9.85 10.73 -1.46
N TYR A 108 -10.12 9.45 -1.23
CA TYR A 108 -9.15 8.37 -1.48
C TYR A 108 -8.82 8.25 -2.96
N ARG A 109 -9.81 8.30 -3.87
CA ARG A 109 -9.61 8.36 -5.32
C ARG A 109 -8.74 9.55 -5.69
N GLY A 110 -8.99 10.73 -5.11
CA GLY A 110 -8.16 11.92 -5.33
C GLY A 110 -6.70 11.70 -4.96
N VAL A 111 -6.39 11.20 -3.76
CA VAL A 111 -5.00 11.07 -3.30
C VAL A 111 -4.28 9.83 -3.85
N ILE A 112 -4.96 8.69 -3.99
CA ILE A 112 -4.34 7.48 -4.54
C ILE A 112 -4.02 7.64 -6.03
N ALA A 113 -4.84 8.40 -6.76
CA ALA A 113 -4.57 8.72 -8.15
C ALA A 113 -3.30 9.55 -8.35
N LEU A 114 -2.91 10.37 -7.35
CA LEU A 114 -1.61 11.05 -7.35
C LEU A 114 -0.47 10.04 -7.18
N ASP A 115 -0.65 9.09 -6.26
CA ASP A 115 0.37 8.07 -5.94
C ASP A 115 0.56 7.03 -7.05
N THR A 116 -0.49 6.73 -7.82
CA THR A 116 -0.48 5.72 -8.90
C THR A 116 -0.43 6.31 -10.30
N ALA A 117 -0.38 7.65 -10.42
CA ALA A 117 -0.48 8.36 -11.69
C ALA A 117 -1.70 7.93 -12.54
N ASP A 118 -2.87 7.77 -11.90
CA ASP A 118 -4.12 7.35 -12.56
C ASP A 118 -5.04 8.55 -12.84
N GLU A 119 -4.96 9.09 -14.05
CA GLU A 119 -5.70 10.28 -14.45
C GLU A 119 -7.21 10.05 -14.44
N VAL A 120 -7.67 8.85 -14.83
CA VAL A 120 -9.09 8.52 -14.87
C VAL A 120 -9.66 8.51 -13.46
N LEU A 121 -8.92 7.92 -12.51
CA LEU A 121 -9.30 7.91 -11.11
C LEU A 121 -9.27 9.33 -10.52
N PHE A 122 -8.27 10.14 -10.85
CA PHE A 122 -8.20 11.54 -10.40
C PHE A 122 -9.40 12.35 -10.90
N LYS A 123 -9.70 12.24 -12.20
CA LYS A 123 -10.85 12.93 -12.82
C LYS A 123 -12.16 12.56 -12.16
N SER A 124 -12.32 11.29 -11.80
CA SER A 124 -13.55 10.83 -11.15
C SER A 124 -13.79 11.49 -9.77
N ALA A 125 -12.74 11.92 -9.08
CA ALA A 125 -12.81 12.44 -7.72
C ALA A 125 -13.32 13.88 -7.61
N LEU A 126 -13.29 14.65 -8.71
CA LEU A 126 -13.50 16.10 -8.73
C LEU A 126 -14.72 16.46 -9.59
N THR A 127 -15.46 17.50 -9.21
CA THR A 127 -16.38 18.14 -10.15
C THR A 127 -15.59 18.94 -11.19
N GLU A 128 -16.20 19.17 -12.36
CA GLU A 128 -15.56 19.93 -13.45
C GLU A 128 -15.17 21.35 -13.00
N ASP A 129 -15.97 21.94 -12.11
CA ASP A 129 -15.79 23.26 -11.54
C ASP A 129 -15.24 23.22 -10.09
N ALA A 130 -14.49 22.18 -9.75
CA ALA A 130 -13.88 22.05 -8.44
C ALA A 130 -12.87 23.18 -8.17
N VAL A 131 -12.72 23.57 -6.89
CA VAL A 131 -11.72 24.55 -6.46
C VAL A 131 -10.76 23.90 -5.46
N LEU A 132 -9.46 23.99 -5.75
CA LEU A 132 -8.39 23.55 -4.86
C LEU A 132 -7.68 24.78 -4.28
N VAL A 133 -7.63 24.87 -2.95
CA VAL A 133 -6.87 25.88 -2.21
C VAL A 133 -5.71 25.19 -1.51
N LEU A 134 -4.51 25.30 -2.08
CA LEU A 134 -3.29 24.70 -1.55
C LEU A 134 -2.42 25.78 -0.91
N ASN A 135 -2.35 25.81 0.42
CA ASN A 135 -1.56 26.78 1.18
C ASN A 135 -1.82 28.25 0.79
N GLY A 136 -3.06 28.57 0.40
CA GLY A 136 -3.48 29.91 -0.04
C GLY A 136 -3.42 30.13 -1.55
N THR A 137 -2.75 29.25 -2.31
CA THR A 137 -2.81 29.26 -3.78
C THR A 137 -4.12 28.64 -4.23
N VAL A 138 -4.85 29.35 -5.09
CA VAL A 138 -6.17 28.92 -5.59
C VAL A 138 -6.05 28.41 -7.02
N MET A 139 -6.63 27.24 -7.28
CA MET A 139 -6.80 26.65 -8.62
C MET A 139 -8.30 26.41 -8.83
N GLU A 140 -8.88 27.05 -9.85
CA GLU A 140 -10.32 27.01 -10.14
C GLU A 140 -10.59 26.20 -11.40
N GLY A 141 -11.47 25.20 -11.28
CA GLY A 141 -11.79 24.26 -12.35
C GLY A 141 -10.82 23.08 -12.43
N TYR A 142 -11.32 21.97 -12.98
CA TYR A 142 -10.58 20.73 -13.14
C TYR A 142 -9.26 20.93 -13.89
N ASP A 143 -9.25 21.65 -15.01
CA ASP A 143 -8.06 21.86 -15.83
C ASP A 143 -6.93 22.59 -15.08
N ALA A 144 -7.28 23.58 -14.24
CA ALA A 144 -6.31 24.30 -13.42
C ALA A 144 -5.73 23.38 -12.31
N ILE A 145 -6.59 22.56 -11.69
CA ILE A 145 -6.17 21.58 -10.68
C ILE A 145 -5.28 20.51 -11.32
N TYR A 146 -5.65 20.01 -12.49
CA TYR A 146 -4.92 18.99 -13.21
C TYR A 146 -3.50 19.48 -13.57
N SER A 147 -3.41 20.63 -14.24
CA SER A 147 -2.13 21.20 -14.66
C SER A 147 -1.28 21.73 -13.49
N GLY A 148 -1.91 22.33 -12.48
CA GLY A 148 -1.23 22.94 -11.33
C GLY A 148 -0.83 21.96 -10.23
N CYS A 149 -1.57 20.84 -10.07
CA CYS A 149 -1.35 19.86 -9.01
C CYS A 149 -1.03 18.47 -9.58
N TYR A 150 -1.98 17.85 -10.29
CA TYR A 150 -1.86 16.44 -10.67
C TYR A 150 -0.60 16.13 -11.47
N VAL A 151 -0.33 16.87 -12.55
CA VAL A 151 0.84 16.66 -13.42
C VAL A 151 2.17 16.76 -12.64
N ASN A 152 2.21 17.65 -11.64
CA ASN A 152 3.42 17.89 -10.86
C ASN A 152 3.70 16.78 -9.84
N ILE A 153 2.65 16.15 -9.31
CA ILE A 153 2.75 15.12 -8.27
C ILE A 153 2.80 13.71 -8.87
N ALA A 154 2.02 13.43 -9.92
CA ALA A 154 1.91 12.09 -10.52
C ALA A 154 3.23 11.55 -11.12
N LYS A 155 4.24 12.41 -11.33
CA LYS A 155 5.59 12.02 -11.78
C LYS A 155 6.55 11.64 -10.64
N LEU A 156 6.12 11.80 -9.39
CA LEU A 156 6.93 11.58 -8.19
C LEU A 156 6.73 10.17 -7.65
N ASP A 157 7.71 9.68 -6.90
CA ASP A 157 7.48 8.52 -6.03
C ASP A 157 6.83 9.07 -4.75
N THR A 158 5.52 8.91 -4.61
CA THR A 158 4.77 9.56 -3.53
C THR A 158 3.74 8.65 -2.88
N ASN A 159 3.46 8.90 -1.60
CA ASN A 159 2.33 8.34 -0.88
C ASN A 159 1.60 9.38 -0.05
N HIS A 160 0.27 9.34 -0.09
CA HIS A 160 -0.62 10.21 0.67
C HIS A 160 -1.52 9.40 1.61
N PHE A 161 -1.50 9.74 2.90
CA PHE A 161 -2.28 9.08 3.93
C PHE A 161 -3.29 10.05 4.52
N LEU A 162 -4.58 9.77 4.34
CA LEU A 162 -5.65 10.51 5.00
C LEU A 162 -6.14 9.73 6.22
N THR A 163 -6.21 10.42 7.36
CA THR A 163 -6.64 9.83 8.63
C THR A 163 -7.51 10.82 9.43
N ASN A 164 -8.09 10.38 10.55
CA ASN A 164 -8.93 11.21 11.42
C ASN A 164 -10.08 11.91 10.68
N MET A 165 -10.66 11.23 9.69
CA MET A 165 -11.71 11.79 8.85
C MET A 165 -13.00 11.97 9.66
N ARG A 166 -13.54 13.19 9.65
CA ARG A 166 -14.86 13.50 10.18
C ARG A 166 -15.76 13.89 9.03
N ILE A 167 -16.82 13.12 8.82
CA ILE A 167 -17.76 13.30 7.72
C ILE A 167 -19.09 13.80 8.26
N ASN A 168 -19.54 14.93 7.75
CA ASN A 168 -20.83 15.55 8.03
C ASN A 168 -21.64 15.62 6.73
N ILE A 169 -22.68 14.80 6.61
CA ILE A 169 -23.61 14.83 5.46
C ILE A 169 -24.67 15.87 5.80
N THR A 170 -24.63 17.02 5.11
CA THR A 170 -25.48 18.18 5.42
C THR A 170 -26.82 18.11 4.70
N GLU A 171 -26.84 17.50 3.51
CA GLU A 171 -28.01 17.26 2.67
C GLU A 171 -27.85 15.91 1.96
N GLU A 172 -28.91 15.38 1.34
CA GLU A 172 -28.85 14.11 0.59
C GLU A 172 -27.71 14.06 -0.45
N SER A 173 -27.38 15.20 -1.04
CA SER A 173 -26.35 15.34 -2.07
C SER A 173 -25.22 16.31 -1.72
N LYS A 174 -25.07 16.69 -0.43
CA LYS A 174 -23.97 17.56 0.03
C LYS A 174 -23.33 17.05 1.32
N ALA A 175 -22.01 17.14 1.39
CA ALA A 175 -21.25 16.73 2.56
C ALA A 175 -20.03 17.61 2.78
N GLN A 176 -19.57 17.63 4.03
CA GLN A 176 -18.34 18.28 4.45
C GLN A 176 -17.45 17.26 5.17
N VAL A 177 -16.15 17.35 4.91
CA VAL A 177 -15.14 16.48 5.48
C VAL A 177 -13.99 17.30 6.04
N SER A 178 -13.52 16.93 7.23
CA SER A 178 -12.20 17.34 7.73
C SER A 178 -11.33 16.11 7.95
N CYS A 179 -10.05 16.15 7.59
CA CYS A 179 -9.12 15.06 7.88
C CYS A 179 -7.69 15.56 8.06
N SER A 180 -6.85 14.70 8.63
CA SER A 180 -5.40 14.86 8.67
C SER A 180 -4.78 14.20 7.46
N ALA A 181 -3.78 14.84 6.87
CA ALA A 181 -3.01 14.31 5.75
C ALA A 181 -1.54 14.19 6.15
N LEU A 182 -0.91 13.09 5.73
CA LEU A 182 0.55 12.92 5.73
C LEU A 182 0.94 12.54 4.31
N SER A 183 1.87 13.27 3.71
CA SER A 183 2.37 12.97 2.37
C SER A 183 3.87 12.93 2.32
N GLN A 184 4.40 11.94 1.62
CA GLN A 184 5.84 11.74 1.44
C GLN A 184 6.13 11.68 -0.04
N HIS A 185 7.12 12.45 -0.47
CA HIS A 185 7.47 12.60 -1.87
C HIS A 185 8.97 12.40 -2.03
N TYR A 186 9.34 11.69 -3.08
CA TYR A 186 10.67 11.67 -3.67
C TYR A 186 10.53 11.99 -5.16
N ARG A 187 11.64 12.36 -5.80
CA ARG A 187 11.66 12.42 -7.27
C ARG A 187 11.41 11.02 -7.85
N GLY A 188 10.79 10.97 -9.03
CA GLY A 188 10.44 9.71 -9.67
C GLY A 188 11.64 8.76 -9.82
N GLY A 189 11.48 7.51 -9.36
CA GLY A 189 12.51 6.47 -9.35
C GLY A 189 13.66 6.70 -8.34
N GLU A 190 13.53 7.65 -7.41
CA GLU A 190 14.55 7.94 -6.39
C GLU A 190 14.17 7.43 -5.00
N GLY A 191 12.92 7.04 -4.75
CA GLY A 191 12.43 6.70 -3.41
C GLY A 191 13.14 5.51 -2.73
N MET A 192 13.70 4.60 -3.52
CA MET A 192 14.45 3.43 -3.02
C MET A 192 15.96 3.66 -2.97
N LYS A 193 16.47 4.80 -3.45
CA LYS A 193 17.92 5.08 -3.44
C LYS A 193 18.33 5.66 -2.08
N PRO A 194 19.36 5.11 -1.42
CA PRO A 194 19.85 5.66 -0.16
C PRO A 194 20.33 7.10 -0.32
N GLY A 195 19.89 7.98 0.59
CA GLY A 195 20.31 9.38 0.63
C GLY A 195 19.61 10.30 -0.37
N SER A 196 18.57 9.84 -1.09
CA SER A 196 17.75 10.71 -1.92
C SER A 196 17.08 11.83 -1.13
N ASP A 197 16.98 13.00 -1.75
CA ASP A 197 16.16 14.09 -1.22
C ASP A 197 14.70 13.64 -1.16
N PHE A 198 14.01 14.09 -0.12
CA PHE A 198 12.61 13.82 0.10
C PHE A 198 11.90 15.05 0.63
N LEU A 199 10.58 15.05 0.52
CA LEU A 199 9.72 15.99 1.22
C LEU A 199 8.63 15.21 1.95
N LEU A 200 8.63 15.29 3.27
CA LEU A 200 7.55 14.83 4.13
C LEU A 200 6.74 16.04 4.59
N ALA A 201 5.42 16.00 4.41
CA ALA A 201 4.53 17.09 4.79
C ALA A 201 3.34 16.56 5.60
N GLY A 202 3.01 17.28 6.67
CA GLY A 202 1.77 17.09 7.42
C GLY A 202 0.80 18.21 7.14
N GLY A 203 -0.49 17.89 6.98
CA GLY A 203 -1.50 18.87 6.66
C GLY A 203 -2.88 18.55 7.25
N LEU A 204 -3.76 19.54 7.17
CA LEU A 204 -5.16 19.45 7.52
C LEU A 204 -5.98 19.80 6.28
N TYR A 205 -6.94 18.94 5.95
CA TYR A 205 -7.83 19.15 4.81
C TYR A 205 -9.21 19.51 5.31
N ALA A 206 -9.84 20.45 4.62
CA ALA A 206 -11.27 20.75 4.72
C ALA A 206 -11.86 20.65 3.32
N VAL A 207 -12.88 19.81 3.17
CA VAL A 207 -13.40 19.40 1.87
C VAL A 207 -14.92 19.53 1.85
N GLU A 208 -15.45 20.10 0.79
CA GLU A 208 -16.87 20.10 0.49
C GLU A 208 -17.11 19.22 -0.73
N LEU A 209 -18.13 18.36 -0.64
CA LEU A 209 -18.45 17.37 -1.64
C LEU A 209 -19.92 17.47 -2.04
N VAL A 210 -20.17 17.10 -3.28
CA VAL A 210 -21.50 16.95 -3.84
C VAL A 210 -21.66 15.57 -4.46
N LYS A 211 -22.89 15.05 -4.48
CA LYS A 211 -23.23 13.85 -5.23
C LYS A 211 -23.56 14.24 -6.66
N ASP A 212 -22.79 13.74 -7.61
CA ASP A 212 -22.96 13.99 -9.03
C ASP A 212 -24.21 13.26 -9.55
N ALA A 213 -25.10 13.99 -10.23
CA ALA A 213 -26.36 13.42 -10.71
C ALA A 213 -26.18 12.55 -11.98
N GLY A 214 -25.05 12.68 -12.67
CA GLY A 214 -24.76 11.93 -13.90
C GLY A 214 -24.28 10.52 -13.61
N ASP A 215 -23.18 10.38 -12.87
CA ASP A 215 -22.58 9.07 -12.53
C ASP A 215 -22.95 8.55 -11.13
N GLY A 216 -23.59 9.38 -10.30
CA GLY A 216 -24.01 9.01 -8.95
C GLY A 216 -22.89 9.02 -7.91
N LEU A 217 -21.67 9.39 -8.28
CA LEU A 217 -20.51 9.41 -7.39
C LEU A 217 -20.51 10.67 -6.51
N TRP A 218 -19.98 10.53 -5.30
CA TRP A 218 -19.56 11.70 -4.53
C TRP A 218 -18.28 12.26 -5.14
N LYS A 219 -18.24 13.58 -5.32
CA LYS A 219 -17.11 14.30 -5.92
C LYS A 219 -16.79 15.55 -5.11
N ILE A 220 -15.52 15.88 -5.11
CA ILE A 220 -14.96 17.04 -4.43
C ILE A 220 -15.32 18.30 -5.21
N LYS A 221 -15.96 19.25 -4.52
CA LYS A 221 -16.32 20.57 -5.02
C LYS A 221 -15.35 21.65 -4.56
N HIS A 222 -15.01 21.63 -3.27
CA HIS A 222 -14.00 22.51 -2.69
C HIS A 222 -13.01 21.67 -1.89
N TRP A 223 -11.72 21.84 -2.13
CA TRP A 223 -10.66 21.14 -1.43
C TRP A 223 -9.64 22.14 -0.88
N THR A 224 -9.65 22.37 0.42
CA THR A 224 -8.66 23.23 1.08
C THR A 224 -7.62 22.36 1.77
N LEU A 225 -6.36 22.53 1.38
CA LEU A 225 -5.21 21.79 1.90
C LEU A 225 -4.29 22.80 2.57
N LYS A 226 -4.13 22.66 3.88
CA LYS A 226 -3.19 23.45 4.65
C LYS A 226 -2.09 22.55 5.18
N THR A 227 -0.89 22.69 4.62
CA THR A 227 0.33 22.13 5.20
C THR A 227 0.61 22.85 6.52
N THR A 228 0.73 22.08 7.60
CA THR A 228 1.01 22.61 8.95
C THR A 228 2.48 22.51 9.31
N TRP A 229 3.19 21.54 8.73
CA TRP A 229 4.63 21.36 8.87
C TRP A 229 5.20 20.58 7.67
N GLY A 230 6.50 20.72 7.46
CA GLY A 230 7.23 19.94 6.46
C GLY A 230 8.65 19.64 6.92
N GLN A 231 9.23 18.58 6.37
CA GLN A 231 10.60 18.14 6.60
C GLN A 231 11.22 17.68 5.27
N GLY A 232 12.48 18.05 5.05
CA GLY A 232 13.21 17.72 3.82
C GLY A 232 13.28 18.91 2.88
N ASP A 233 13.27 18.67 1.57
CA ASP A 233 13.52 19.66 0.54
C ASP A 233 12.31 19.88 -0.38
N TRP A 234 11.80 21.11 -0.40
CA TRP A 234 10.71 21.52 -1.29
C TRP A 234 11.10 21.48 -2.77
N ALA A 235 12.39 21.50 -3.10
CA ALA A 235 12.87 21.33 -4.47
C ALA A 235 12.65 19.90 -5.02
N VAL A 236 12.09 18.97 -4.25
CA VAL A 236 11.55 17.71 -4.79
C VAL A 236 10.44 17.97 -5.81
N PHE A 237 9.61 19.01 -5.62
CA PHE A 237 8.61 19.42 -6.61
C PHE A 237 9.22 20.14 -7.81
N GLY A 238 10.42 20.69 -7.66
CA GLY A 238 11.12 21.47 -8.68
C GLY A 238 12.11 20.62 -9.47
N LYS A 239 11.65 20.01 -10.57
CA LYS A 239 12.41 19.69 -11.79
C LYS A 239 11.48 19.08 -12.84
#